data_AF-A0A527XFX4-F1
#
_entry.id   AF-A0A527XFX4-F1
#
_cell.length_a   1.000
_cell.length_b   1.000
_cell.length_c   1.000
_cell.angle_alpha   90.00
_cell.angle_beta   90.00
_cell.angle_gamma   90.00
#
_symmetry.space_group_name_H-M   'P 1'
#
loop_
_entity.id
_entity.type
_entity.pdbx_description
1 polymer ?
#
loop_
_entity_poly.entity_id
_entity_poly.type
_entity_poly.pdbx_seq_one_letter_code
_entity_poly.pdbx_strand_id
1 'polypeptide(L)' 'VMYAGKVVEQIKASELRDAQHPYTRGLLNCMPRIGFERHPLPVLDRKPEWAA' A
#
# COMPACT_ATOMS: atom_id res chain seq x y z
N VAL A 1 3.50 -6.54 -6.05
CA VAL A 1 3.42 -6.43 -4.57
C VAL A 1 3.00 -7.76 -4.00
N MET A 2 3.64 -8.19 -2.90
CA MET A 2 3.34 -9.47 -2.25
C MET A 2 2.82 -9.27 -0.84
N TYR A 3 1.96 -10.18 -0.40
CA TYR A 3 1.48 -10.28 0.97
C TYR A 3 1.28 -11.75 1.34
N ALA A 4 1.74 -12.17 2.52
CA ALA A 4 1.60 -13.55 3.01
C ALA A 4 2.03 -14.64 2.00
N GLY A 5 3.11 -14.40 1.25
CA GLY A 5 3.62 -15.33 0.23
C GLY A 5 2.87 -15.36 -1.10
N LYS A 6 1.82 -14.55 -1.26
CA LYS A 6 1.03 -14.43 -2.51
C LYS A 6 1.31 -13.11 -3.21
N VAL A 7 1.24 -13.11 -4.55
CA VAL A 7 1.24 -11.87 -5.35
C VAL A 7 -0.16 -11.29 -5.33
N VAL A 8 -0.30 -10.06 -4.80
CA VAL A 8 -1.60 -9.38 -4.64
C VAL A 8 -1.80 -8.22 -5.61
N GLU A 9 -0.73 -7.76 -6.27
CA GLU A 9 -0.78 -6.71 -7.29
C GLU A 9 0.40 -6.91 -8.26
N GLN A 10 0.15 -6.75 -9.56
CA GLN A 10 1.19 -6.72 -10.59
C GLN A 10 0.94 -5.53 -11.52
N ILE A 11 1.76 -4.49 -11.38
CA ILE A 11 1.64 -3.23 -12.10
C ILE A 11 3.03 -2.64 -12.36
N LYS A 12 3.18 -1.82 -13.40
CA LYS A 12 4.45 -1.12 -13.64
C LYS A 12 4.73 -0.16 -12.49
N ALA A 13 6.00 0.00 -12.14
CA ALA A 13 6.41 0.92 -11.07
C ALA A 13 5.94 2.36 -11.32
N SER A 14 6.00 2.83 -12.58
CA SER A 14 5.53 4.16 -12.99
C SER A 14 4.02 4.37 -12.82
N GLU A 15 3.25 3.28 -12.69
CA GLU A 15 1.80 3.26 -12.61
C GLU A 15 1.32 2.94 -11.18
N LEU A 16 2.22 2.88 -10.18
CA LEU A 16 1.87 2.52 -8.79
C LEU A 16 0.75 3.37 -8.19
N ARG A 17 0.63 4.63 -8.60
CA ARG A 17 -0.48 5.51 -8.19
C ARG A 17 -1.87 4.98 -8.58
N ASP A 18 -1.92 4.12 -9.59
CA ASP A 18 -3.14 3.52 -10.16
C ASP A 18 -3.35 2.08 -9.65
N ALA A 19 -2.55 1.62 -8.67
CA ALA A 19 -2.71 0.30 -8.06
C ALA A 19 -4.15 0.09 -7.56
N GLN A 20 -4.68 -1.13 -7.70
CA GLN A 20 -6.08 -1.44 -7.39
C GLN A 20 -6.23 -2.16 -6.05
N HIS A 21 -5.25 -2.99 -5.68
CA HIS A 21 -5.33 -3.77 -4.47
C HIS A 21 -5.30 -2.87 -3.22
N PRO A 22 -6.27 -3.02 -2.28
CA PRO A 22 -6.36 -2.17 -1.09
C PRO A 22 -5.08 -2.15 -0.25
N TYR A 23 -4.41 -3.31 -0.12
CA TYR A 23 -3.11 -3.40 0.55
C TYR A 23 -2.05 -2.49 -0.09
N THR A 24 -1.90 -2.51 -1.42
CA THR A 24 -0.94 -1.68 -2.14
C THR A 24 -1.26 -0.20 -1.96
N ARG A 25 -2.55 0.19 -2.10
CA ARG A 25 -3.00 1.58 -1.86
C ARG A 25 -2.70 2.04 -0.43
N GLY A 26 -2.97 1.17 0.54
CA GLY A 26 -2.67 1.43 1.94
C GLY A 26 -1.18 1.68 2.18
N LEU A 27 -0.30 0.83 1.63
CA LEU A 27 1.16 1.02 1.70
C LEU A 27 1.59 2.37 1.14
N LEU A 28 1.05 2.75 -0.02
CA LEU A 28 1.37 4.04 -0.65
C LEU A 28 0.91 5.23 0.21
N ASN A 29 -0.23 5.11 0.89
CA ASN A 29 -0.75 6.13 1.79
C ASN A 29 0.07 6.30 3.09
N CYS A 30 0.79 5.25 3.50
CA CYS A 30 1.70 5.29 4.64
C CYS A 30 3.03 6.01 4.34
N MET A 31 3.32 6.32 3.07
CA MET A 31 4.59 6.95 2.70
C MET A 31 4.64 8.42 3.14
N PRO A 32 5.70 8.84 3.85
CA PRO A 32 5.91 10.25 4.17
C PRO A 32 6.20 11.05 2.90
N ARG A 33 5.86 12.35 2.91
CA ARG A 33 6.24 13.29 1.86
C ARG A 33 7.25 14.28 2.42
N ILE A 34 8.33 14.50 1.68
CA ILE A 34 9.36 15.48 2.04
C ILE A 34 8.71 16.87 2.10
N GLY A 35 8.92 17.58 3.21
CA GLY A 35 8.37 18.94 3.40
C GLY A 35 6.93 18.99 3.90
N PHE A 36 6.31 17.86 4.28
CA PHE A 36 4.97 17.82 4.85
C PHE A 36 4.99 17.23 6.26
N GLU A 37 4.44 17.97 7.23
CA GLU A 37 4.22 17.45 8.58
C GLU A 37 2.96 16.59 8.61
N ARG A 38 3.15 15.27 8.72
CA ARG A 38 2.05 14.31 8.86
C ARG A 38 2.39 13.33 9.97
N HIS A 39 1.97 13.65 11.19
CA HIS A 39 2.23 12.84 12.38
C HIS A 39 0.96 12.63 13.22
N PRO A 40 0.65 11.39 13.63
CA PRO A 40 1.35 10.16 13.26
C PRO A 40 1.15 9.82 11.76
N LEU A 41 2.11 9.10 11.17
CA LEU A 41 1.88 8.51 9.85
C LEU A 41 0.76 7.47 9.96
N PRO A 42 -0.17 7.42 9.00
CA PRO A 42 -1.22 6.42 9.03
C PRO A 42 -0.58 5.03 8.95
N VAL A 43 -1.11 4.10 9.74
CA VAL A 43 -0.75 2.68 9.69
C VAL A 43 -1.80 1.93 8.87
N LEU A 44 -1.41 0.77 8.34
CA LEU A 44 -2.33 -0.12 7.65
C LEU A 44 -3.35 -0.70 8.63
N ASP A 45 -4.63 -0.58 8.29
CA ASP A 45 -5.68 -1.43 8.84
C ASP A 45 -5.63 -2.79 8.13
N ARG A 46 -5.00 -3.78 8.77
CA ARG A 46 -4.73 -5.08 8.15
C ARG A 46 -6.02 -5.88 8.05
N LYS A 47 -6.48 -6.08 6.83
CA LYS A 47 -7.70 -6.86 6.60
C LYS A 47 -7.38 -8.34 6.33
N PRO A 48 -8.11 -9.29 6.96
CA PRO A 48 -7.84 -10.71 6.81
C PRO A 48 -8.07 -11.22 5.38
N GLU A 49 -8.98 -10.59 4.61
CA GLU A 49 -9.28 -10.96 3.23
C GLU A 49 -8.09 -10.78 2.26
N TRP A 50 -7.04 -10.06 2.62
CA TRP A 50 -5.84 -9.94 1.77
C TRP A 50 -4.99 -11.20 1.74
N ALA A 51 -5.15 -12.10 2.73
CA ALA A 51 -4.44 -13.37 2.80
C ALA A 51 -5.16 -14.51 2.07
N ALA A 52 -6.42 -14.31 1.65
CA ALA A 52 -7.29 -15.32 1.05
C ALA A 52 -6.78 -15.81 -0.31
#